data_AF-A0A5N5QE58-F1
#
_entry.id   AF-A0A5N5QE58-F1
#
_cell.length_a   1.000
_cell.length_b   1.000
_cell.length_c   1.000
_cell.angle_alpha   90.00
_cell.angle_beta   90.00
_cell.angle_gamma   90.00
#
_symmetry.space_group_name_H-M   'P 1'
#
loop_
_entity.id
_entity.type
_entity.pdbx_description
1 polymer ?
#
loop_
_entity_poly.entity_id
_entity_poly.type
_entity_poly.pdbx_seq_one_letter_code
_entity_poly.pdbx_strand_id
1 'polypeptide(L)'
;MAWHAYMLNPRVYFEDGVNRKSRLLGIQSFPLEHFEKVIDTDTLVALHPSPERQRRFESLTGQPWICPLNTTLSDTTFIPCPRCENKTLNEVCWITNENTGFAQHDFKARCHACMGVFDRNAMMVRGLCDDIIQVRLGLTGKSINPQNQLFISGTLLNWKTGEPDYKGAATSNKVLLKHFLTLATMQFTRGDWLAGSIKFSIKKMETALKDGLNLRGGRAQVTRILSYYRCPYYPFSIELCGAILRQGSFIDKMVNLGWTEPRTFDDGDPIILVRCIARYNAWLDVMSQLTRKMLVPTLDLAWHTHQLKQQAYRTSTLNLLGQFIDHDDKIEENKLSDAYDQTAKYWELQQRWGIPYHVCGCPRPPLDKPFNPGETFSRIFRGKGKAPAEFYNNRPQLASTHDCDAPNTHPSEHNSILVVGQPLSETWRAARVKKRDKWDKQVRSDVSKGKVPPDGWEAMSLQRAEGHEQGFMRPVPNPNLTPVVPYGAETCAAHDGGVLYGGELSAAPTDGKYSAGACAAGMGLYGIMPIGGFYIGAVLGAVQDAVEGVVVG
;
A
#
# COMPACT_ATOMS: atom_id res chain seq x y z
N MET A 1 -6.51 4.77 -15.58
CA MET A 1 -6.66 4.72 -14.10
C MET A 1 -6.90 3.34 -13.52
N ALA A 2 -8.00 2.63 -13.85
CA ALA A 2 -8.31 1.35 -13.20
C ALA A 2 -7.22 0.27 -13.32
N TRP A 3 -6.76 -0.02 -14.55
CA TRP A 3 -5.70 -1.02 -14.75
C TRP A 3 -4.36 -0.60 -14.11
N HIS A 4 -4.03 0.69 -14.17
CA HIS A 4 -2.86 1.26 -13.49
C HIS A 4 -2.90 0.99 -11.98
N ALA A 5 -4.00 1.35 -11.31
CA ALA A 5 -4.17 1.11 -9.87
C ALA A 5 -4.08 -0.37 -9.49
N TYR A 6 -4.57 -1.27 -10.35
CA TYR A 6 -4.44 -2.71 -10.14
C TYR A 6 -2.98 -3.19 -10.25
N MET A 7 -2.22 -2.66 -11.20
CA MET A 7 -0.79 -2.99 -11.36
C MET A 7 0.09 -2.44 -10.23
N LEU A 8 -0.31 -1.34 -9.59
CA LEU A 8 0.31 -0.82 -8.36
C LEU A 8 0.03 -1.67 -7.11
N ASN A 9 -0.63 -2.81 -7.27
CA ASN A 9 -0.77 -3.86 -6.26
C ASN A 9 -0.10 -5.16 -6.74
N PRO A 10 1.24 -5.16 -6.90
CA PRO A 10 1.97 -6.12 -7.71
C PRO A 10 1.93 -7.57 -7.17
N ARG A 11 1.72 -7.77 -5.86
CA ARG A 11 1.47 -9.12 -5.31
C ARG A 11 0.12 -9.67 -5.75
N VAL A 12 -0.94 -8.91 -5.53
CA VAL A 12 -2.32 -9.32 -5.84
C VAL A 12 -2.49 -9.51 -7.34
N TYR A 13 -1.97 -8.58 -8.14
CA TYR A 13 -1.99 -8.67 -9.60
C TYR A 13 -1.33 -9.96 -10.10
N PHE A 14 -0.16 -10.30 -9.55
CA PHE A 14 0.56 -11.52 -9.93
C PHE A 14 -0.15 -12.78 -9.45
N GLU A 15 -0.63 -12.84 -8.20
CA GLU A 15 -1.34 -14.02 -7.67
C GLU A 15 -2.62 -14.30 -8.47
N ASP A 16 -3.37 -13.25 -8.80
CA ASP A 16 -4.55 -13.35 -9.67
C ASP A 16 -4.18 -13.90 -11.06
N GLY A 17 -3.07 -13.41 -11.61
CA GLY A 17 -2.51 -13.86 -12.88
C GLY A 17 -2.14 -15.35 -12.89
N VAL A 18 -1.44 -15.83 -11.85
CA VAL A 18 -1.00 -17.22 -11.74
C VAL A 18 -2.15 -18.17 -11.42
N ASN A 19 -3.08 -17.77 -10.54
CA ASN A 19 -4.11 -18.68 -10.04
C ASN A 19 -5.26 -18.87 -11.05
N ARG A 20 -5.86 -17.78 -11.54
CA ARG A 20 -7.15 -17.86 -12.29
C ARG A 20 -7.24 -16.95 -13.52
N LYS A 21 -6.30 -16.03 -13.71
CA LYS A 21 -6.39 -14.97 -14.72
C LYS A 21 -5.11 -14.85 -15.54
N SER A 22 -4.65 -15.95 -16.12
CA SER A 22 -3.39 -16.03 -16.89
C SER A 22 -3.21 -14.94 -17.94
N ARG A 23 -4.32 -14.43 -18.51
CA ARG A 23 -4.31 -13.29 -19.45
C ARG A 23 -3.68 -12.02 -18.87
N LEU A 24 -3.73 -11.79 -17.56
CA LEU A 24 -3.11 -10.63 -16.91
C LEU A 24 -1.58 -10.62 -17.08
N LEU A 25 -0.96 -11.80 -17.01
CA LEU A 25 0.49 -11.95 -17.16
C LEU A 25 0.93 -11.86 -18.62
N GLY A 26 0.02 -12.10 -19.57
CA GLY A 26 0.30 -11.95 -21.00
C GLY A 26 0.53 -10.52 -21.46
N ILE A 27 0.11 -9.51 -20.68
CA ILE A 27 0.23 -8.09 -21.04
C ILE A 27 1.66 -7.56 -20.77
N GLN A 28 2.44 -8.24 -19.93
CA GLN A 28 3.85 -7.97 -19.58
C GLN A 28 4.15 -6.63 -18.88
N SER A 29 3.65 -5.50 -19.38
CA SER A 29 3.88 -4.18 -18.79
C SER A 29 2.79 -3.18 -19.14
N PHE A 30 2.70 -2.11 -18.35
CA PHE A 30 1.81 -0.99 -18.68
C PHE A 30 2.38 -0.24 -19.90
N PRO A 31 1.55 0.11 -20.90
CA PRO A 31 2.03 0.58 -22.20
C PRO A 31 2.34 2.09 -22.17
N LEU A 32 3.28 2.50 -21.32
CA LEU A 32 3.68 3.92 -21.16
C LEU A 32 4.12 4.56 -22.49
N GLU A 33 4.89 3.84 -23.30
CA GLU A 33 5.32 4.28 -24.65
C GLU A 33 4.16 4.47 -25.63
N HIS A 34 3.02 3.79 -25.38
CA HIS A 34 1.82 4.02 -26.17
C HIS A 34 1.12 5.30 -25.72
N PHE A 35 1.05 5.55 -24.40
CA PHE A 35 0.42 6.74 -23.83
C PHE A 35 1.09 8.03 -24.33
N GLU A 36 2.42 8.04 -24.45
CA GLU A 36 3.18 9.15 -25.03
C GLU A 36 2.65 9.55 -26.43
N LYS A 37 2.22 8.58 -27.24
CA LYS A 37 1.76 8.80 -28.63
C LYS A 37 0.29 9.20 -28.73
N VAL A 38 -0.46 9.10 -27.63
CA VAL A 38 -1.91 9.35 -27.59
C VAL A 38 -2.28 10.44 -26.60
N ILE A 39 -1.30 11.21 -26.12
CA ILE A 39 -1.50 12.41 -25.30
C ILE A 39 -0.96 13.58 -26.12
N ASP A 40 -1.77 14.62 -26.26
CA ASP A 40 -1.36 15.87 -26.89
C ASP A 40 -0.37 16.60 -25.97
N THR A 41 0.81 16.97 -26.47
CA THR A 41 1.90 17.51 -25.64
C THR A 41 1.66 18.95 -25.18
N ASP A 42 0.84 19.70 -25.92
CA ASP A 42 0.55 21.11 -25.64
C ASP A 42 -0.62 21.28 -24.67
N THR A 43 -1.52 20.31 -24.61
CA THR A 43 -2.73 20.35 -23.76
C THR A 43 -2.72 19.28 -22.67
N LEU A 44 -1.88 18.26 -22.79
CA LEU A 44 -1.86 17.04 -21.97
C LEU A 44 -3.18 16.27 -21.95
N VAL A 45 -4.05 16.53 -22.92
CA VAL A 45 -5.32 15.82 -23.10
C VAL A 45 -5.10 14.56 -23.92
N ALA A 46 -5.78 13.47 -23.55
CA ALA A 46 -5.76 12.25 -24.35
C ALA A 46 -6.42 12.48 -25.72
N LEU A 47 -5.71 12.11 -26.79
CA LEU A 47 -6.25 12.12 -28.15
C LEU A 47 -7.44 11.17 -28.24
N HIS A 48 -8.51 11.62 -28.90
CA HIS A 48 -9.69 10.80 -29.09
C HIS A 48 -9.37 9.58 -29.96
N PRO A 49 -9.72 8.35 -29.53
CA PRO A 49 -9.56 7.18 -30.38
C PRO A 49 -10.54 7.24 -31.55
N SER A 50 -10.23 6.54 -32.63
CA SER A 50 -11.13 6.45 -33.80
C SER A 50 -12.50 5.86 -33.42
N PRO A 51 -13.58 6.23 -34.12
CA PRO A 51 -14.91 5.67 -33.87
C PRO A 51 -14.96 4.13 -33.92
N GLU A 52 -14.14 3.50 -34.76
CA GLU A 52 -14.02 2.05 -34.87
C GLU A 52 -13.47 1.42 -33.58
N ARG A 53 -12.48 2.07 -32.95
CA ARG A 53 -11.91 1.61 -31.68
C ARG A 53 -12.92 1.77 -30.54
N GLN A 54 -13.68 2.87 -30.53
CA GLN A 54 -14.75 3.11 -29.57
C GLN A 54 -15.84 2.03 -29.71
N ARG A 55 -16.39 1.84 -30.92
CA ARG A 55 -17.38 0.78 -31.21
C ARG A 55 -16.87 -0.61 -30.86
N ARG A 56 -15.59 -0.90 -31.14
CA ARG A 56 -14.97 -2.17 -30.76
C ARG A 56 -14.95 -2.36 -29.25
N PHE A 57 -14.54 -1.35 -28.48
CA PHE A 57 -14.58 -1.41 -27.02
C PHE A 57 -16.01 -1.64 -26.52
N GLU A 58 -16.97 -0.84 -26.98
CA GLU A 58 -18.37 -0.91 -26.54
C GLU A 58 -19.00 -2.27 -26.89
N SER A 59 -18.72 -2.80 -28.09
CA SER A 59 -19.21 -4.13 -28.49
C SER A 59 -18.60 -5.28 -27.69
N LEU A 60 -17.33 -5.15 -27.28
CA LEU A 60 -16.62 -6.19 -26.53
C LEU A 60 -16.98 -6.18 -25.05
N THR A 61 -17.23 -5.00 -24.47
CA THR A 61 -17.44 -4.84 -23.03
C THR A 61 -18.89 -4.65 -22.65
N GLY A 62 -19.74 -4.21 -23.59
CA GLY A 62 -21.10 -3.73 -23.29
C GLY A 62 -21.12 -2.44 -22.47
N GLN A 63 -19.98 -1.75 -22.32
CA GLN A 63 -19.85 -0.51 -21.56
C GLN A 63 -19.60 0.66 -22.49
N PRO A 64 -20.14 1.86 -22.20
CA PRO A 64 -19.91 3.04 -23.03
C PRO A 64 -18.42 3.42 -23.03
N TRP A 65 -17.92 3.93 -24.16
CA TRP A 65 -16.54 4.41 -24.24
C TRP A 65 -16.30 5.59 -23.29
N ILE A 66 -17.25 6.53 -23.26
CA ILE A 66 -17.25 7.63 -22.29
C ILE A 66 -17.93 7.14 -21.02
N CYS A 67 -17.14 6.94 -19.98
CA CYS A 67 -17.66 6.58 -18.67
C CYS A 67 -18.51 7.72 -18.10
N PRO A 68 -19.73 7.46 -17.59
CA PRO A 68 -20.47 8.45 -16.82
C PRO A 68 -19.63 8.94 -15.63
N LEU A 69 -19.53 10.25 -15.46
CA LEU A 69 -18.78 10.87 -14.36
C LEU A 69 -19.64 11.06 -13.11
N ASN A 70 -20.97 11.08 -13.26
CA ASN A 70 -21.92 11.32 -12.20
C ASN A 70 -22.88 10.13 -12.07
N THR A 71 -23.30 9.89 -10.84
CA THR A 71 -24.33 8.92 -10.48
C THR A 71 -25.52 9.67 -9.86
N THR A 72 -26.72 9.19 -10.16
CA THR A 72 -28.01 9.69 -9.67
C THR A 72 -28.74 8.62 -8.86
N LEU A 73 -29.80 9.01 -8.14
CA LEU A 73 -30.67 8.07 -7.39
C LEU A 73 -31.39 7.06 -8.30
N SER A 74 -31.54 7.37 -9.60
CA SER A 74 -32.14 6.47 -10.58
C SER A 74 -31.15 5.47 -11.17
N ASP A 75 -29.84 5.68 -11.01
CA ASP A 75 -28.85 4.79 -11.61
C ASP A 75 -28.75 3.49 -10.81
N THR A 76 -28.84 2.37 -11.51
CA THR A 76 -28.80 1.03 -10.95
C THR A 76 -27.60 0.23 -11.45
N THR A 77 -27.33 -0.87 -10.77
CA THR A 77 -26.35 -1.90 -11.15
C THR A 77 -26.85 -3.28 -10.74
N PHE A 78 -26.26 -4.33 -11.28
CA PHE A 78 -26.72 -5.71 -11.07
C PHE A 78 -25.80 -6.49 -10.14
N ILE A 79 -26.27 -6.81 -8.93
CA ILE A 79 -25.47 -7.50 -7.92
C ILE A 79 -25.96 -8.95 -7.70
N PRO A 80 -25.06 -9.95 -7.75
CA PRO A 80 -25.39 -11.35 -7.56
C PRO A 80 -25.75 -11.62 -6.10
N CYS A 81 -26.85 -12.33 -5.90
CA CYS A 81 -27.25 -12.77 -4.58
C CYS A 81 -26.26 -13.82 -4.04
N PRO A 82 -25.64 -13.60 -2.86
CA PRO A 82 -24.75 -14.59 -2.27
C PRO A 82 -25.47 -15.82 -1.72
N ARG A 83 -26.80 -15.76 -1.56
CA ARG A 83 -27.63 -16.83 -0.99
C ARG A 83 -28.22 -17.78 -2.04
N CYS A 84 -28.20 -17.39 -3.32
CA CYS A 84 -28.73 -18.21 -4.40
C CYS A 84 -27.61 -19.03 -5.05
N GLU A 85 -27.88 -20.27 -5.44
CA GLU A 85 -26.94 -21.14 -6.17
C GLU A 85 -26.37 -20.42 -7.40
N ASN A 86 -27.27 -20.02 -8.30
CA ASN A 86 -26.97 -19.42 -9.59
C ASN A 86 -26.67 -17.92 -9.51
N LYS A 87 -26.35 -17.40 -8.31
CA LYS A 87 -25.95 -16.00 -8.10
C LYS A 87 -26.91 -15.01 -8.78
N THR A 88 -28.21 -15.21 -8.60
CA THR A 88 -29.27 -14.38 -9.20
C THR A 88 -28.92 -12.90 -9.15
N LEU A 89 -28.85 -12.26 -10.32
CA LEU A 89 -28.56 -10.84 -10.43
C LEU A 89 -29.77 -10.02 -9.96
N ASN A 90 -29.51 -9.09 -9.05
CA ASN A 90 -30.52 -8.18 -8.51
C ASN A 90 -30.15 -6.78 -8.93
N GLU A 91 -31.11 -6.08 -9.52
CA GLU A 91 -30.99 -4.65 -9.76
C GLU A 91 -30.99 -3.92 -8.41
N VAL A 92 -29.97 -3.11 -8.17
CA VAL A 92 -29.81 -2.30 -6.96
C VAL A 92 -29.38 -0.89 -7.33
N CYS A 93 -29.85 0.11 -6.61
CA CYS A 93 -29.41 1.48 -6.82
C CYS A 93 -27.94 1.65 -6.40
N TRP A 94 -27.21 2.48 -7.13
CA TRP A 94 -25.87 2.90 -6.71
C TRP A 94 -25.92 3.68 -5.40
N ILE A 95 -26.87 4.61 -5.27
CA ILE A 95 -27.06 5.43 -4.07
C ILE A 95 -28.55 5.46 -3.70
N THR A 96 -28.83 5.62 -2.41
CA THR A 96 -30.19 5.68 -1.84
C THR A 96 -30.25 6.77 -0.77
N ASN A 97 -31.45 7.27 -0.47
CA ASN A 97 -31.65 8.26 0.59
C ASN A 97 -31.39 7.66 1.98
N GLU A 98 -31.54 6.35 2.12
CA GLU A 98 -31.34 5.59 3.35
C GLU A 98 -29.87 5.20 3.59
N ASN A 99 -28.95 5.61 2.71
CA ASN A 99 -27.52 5.26 2.76
C ASN A 99 -27.21 3.75 2.60
N THR A 100 -28.10 2.98 1.97
CA THR A 100 -27.97 1.53 1.75
C THR A 100 -27.67 1.12 0.31
N GLY A 101 -27.34 2.06 -0.57
CA GLY A 101 -27.01 1.81 -1.97
C GLY A 101 -25.66 1.11 -2.16
N PHE A 102 -25.40 0.60 -3.36
CA PHE A 102 -24.19 -0.19 -3.62
C PHE A 102 -22.87 0.62 -3.62
N ALA A 103 -22.92 1.93 -3.76
CA ALA A 103 -21.80 2.86 -3.57
C ALA A 103 -21.80 3.50 -2.17
N GLN A 104 -22.60 2.98 -1.23
CA GLN A 104 -22.70 3.50 0.14
C GLN A 104 -22.23 2.45 1.15
N HIS A 105 -22.03 2.90 2.39
CA HIS A 105 -21.38 2.14 3.45
C HIS A 105 -22.24 0.94 3.87
N ASP A 106 -23.49 1.23 4.20
CA ASP A 106 -24.43 0.27 4.78
C ASP A 106 -25.18 -0.51 3.70
N PHE A 107 -24.48 -0.84 2.61
CA PHE A 107 -25.06 -1.54 1.46
C PHE A 107 -25.88 -2.75 1.91
N LYS A 108 -27.17 -2.71 1.58
CA LYS A 108 -28.13 -3.79 1.85
C LYS A 108 -29.05 -3.91 0.66
N ALA A 109 -29.20 -5.14 0.17
CA ALA A 109 -30.12 -5.45 -0.91
C ALA A 109 -30.97 -6.67 -0.55
N ARG A 110 -32.17 -6.73 -1.12
CA ARG A 110 -33.04 -7.90 -1.03
C ARG A 110 -33.05 -8.63 -2.36
N CYS A 111 -32.79 -9.93 -2.32
CA CYS A 111 -32.86 -10.76 -3.52
C CYS A 111 -34.32 -10.91 -3.99
N HIS A 112 -34.61 -10.71 -5.27
CA HIS A 112 -35.96 -10.92 -5.82
C HIS A 112 -36.36 -12.40 -5.90
N ALA A 113 -35.39 -13.32 -5.99
CA ALA A 113 -35.67 -14.75 -6.13
C ALA A 113 -35.82 -15.47 -4.79
N CYS A 114 -34.86 -15.31 -3.87
CA CYS A 114 -34.89 -16.01 -2.58
C CYS A 114 -35.41 -15.15 -1.42
N MET A 115 -35.77 -13.88 -1.67
CA MET A 115 -36.24 -12.89 -0.69
C MET A 115 -35.24 -12.56 0.43
N GLY A 116 -34.07 -13.20 0.44
CA GLY A 116 -33.03 -13.00 1.44
C GLY A 116 -32.36 -11.64 1.32
N VAL A 117 -32.15 -10.98 2.45
CA VAL A 117 -31.37 -9.74 2.54
C VAL A 117 -29.88 -10.08 2.60
N PHE A 118 -29.07 -9.33 1.88
CA PHE A 118 -27.62 -9.51 1.85
C PHE A 118 -26.89 -8.17 1.79
N ASP A 119 -25.64 -8.21 2.24
CA ASP A 119 -24.70 -7.11 2.31
C ASP A 119 -23.35 -7.56 1.72
N ARG A 120 -22.34 -6.67 1.76
CA ARG A 120 -20.99 -6.98 1.27
C ARG A 120 -20.33 -8.12 2.04
N ASN A 121 -20.62 -8.23 3.34
CA ASN A 121 -20.05 -9.27 4.20
C ASN A 121 -20.53 -10.66 3.79
N ALA A 122 -21.82 -10.81 3.51
CA ALA A 122 -22.39 -12.03 2.99
C ALA A 122 -21.82 -12.39 1.61
N MET A 123 -21.59 -11.38 0.76
CA MET A 123 -20.93 -11.59 -0.54
C MET A 123 -19.49 -12.10 -0.36
N MET A 124 -18.72 -11.51 0.55
CA MET A 124 -17.33 -11.88 0.82
C MET A 124 -17.23 -13.33 1.31
N VAL A 125 -18.09 -13.68 2.27
CA VAL A 125 -18.20 -15.05 2.78
C VAL A 125 -18.55 -16.02 1.65
N ARG A 126 -19.50 -15.66 0.77
CA ARG A 126 -19.87 -16.49 -0.37
C ARG A 126 -18.69 -16.70 -1.33
N GLY A 127 -17.92 -15.66 -1.64
CA GLY A 127 -16.75 -15.76 -2.54
C GLY A 127 -15.71 -16.76 -2.03
N LEU A 128 -15.36 -16.69 -0.75
CA LEU A 128 -14.41 -17.63 -0.15
C LEU A 128 -15.00 -19.06 -0.05
N CYS A 129 -16.29 -19.21 0.26
CA CYS A 129 -16.93 -20.52 0.24
C CYS A 129 -16.97 -21.14 -1.16
N ASP A 130 -17.22 -20.35 -2.21
CA ASP A 130 -17.13 -20.83 -3.60
C ASP A 130 -15.72 -21.35 -3.90
N ASP A 131 -14.67 -20.62 -3.48
CA ASP A 131 -13.28 -21.03 -3.68
C ASP A 131 -12.94 -22.33 -2.93
N ILE A 132 -13.38 -22.48 -1.68
CA ILE A 132 -13.22 -23.71 -0.91
C ILE A 132 -13.88 -24.90 -1.63
N ILE A 133 -15.10 -24.72 -2.14
CA ILE A 133 -15.81 -25.76 -2.89
C ILE A 133 -15.13 -26.07 -4.24
N GLN A 134 -14.67 -25.05 -4.97
CA GLN A 134 -13.95 -25.27 -6.23
C GLN A 134 -12.63 -26.03 -6.02
N VAL A 135 -11.86 -25.66 -5.00
CA VAL A 135 -10.62 -26.38 -4.62
C VAL A 135 -10.93 -27.84 -4.30
N ARG A 136 -12.01 -28.10 -3.54
CA ARG A 136 -12.47 -29.45 -3.23
C ARG A 136 -12.80 -30.25 -4.49
N LEU A 137 -13.63 -29.70 -5.37
CA LEU A 137 -14.06 -30.37 -6.59
C LEU A 137 -12.88 -30.64 -7.52
N GLY A 138 -11.97 -29.67 -7.65
CA GLY A 138 -10.73 -29.79 -8.44
C GLY A 138 -9.73 -30.81 -7.89
N LEU A 139 -9.78 -31.14 -6.60
CA LEU A 139 -9.00 -32.24 -6.00
C LEU A 139 -9.63 -33.61 -6.22
N THR A 140 -10.96 -33.68 -6.33
CA THR A 140 -11.69 -34.93 -6.60
C THR A 140 -11.71 -35.31 -8.08
N GLY A 141 -11.64 -34.32 -8.99
CA GLY A 141 -11.36 -34.54 -10.41
C GLY A 141 -9.85 -34.73 -10.59
N LYS A 142 -9.41 -35.83 -11.21
CA LYS A 142 -8.00 -36.21 -11.36
C LYS A 142 -7.16 -35.16 -12.14
N SER A 143 -6.72 -34.08 -11.50
CA SER A 143 -5.68 -33.20 -12.03
C SER A 143 -4.34 -33.55 -11.38
N ILE A 144 -3.41 -34.08 -12.19
CA ILE A 144 -2.09 -34.59 -11.74
C ILE A 144 -1.02 -33.48 -11.76
N ASN A 145 -1.31 -32.31 -12.37
CA ASN A 145 -0.37 -31.19 -12.44
C ASN A 145 -0.62 -30.16 -11.31
N PRO A 146 0.34 -29.92 -10.40
CA PRO A 146 0.25 -28.88 -9.36
C PRO A 146 -0.04 -27.47 -9.90
N GLN A 147 0.33 -27.17 -11.15
CA GLN A 147 0.08 -25.88 -11.80
C GLN A 147 -1.38 -25.70 -12.24
N ASN A 148 -2.13 -26.79 -12.40
CA ASN A 148 -3.55 -26.78 -12.74
C ASN A 148 -4.45 -26.97 -11.49
N GLN A 149 -3.84 -27.05 -10.30
CA GLN A 149 -4.57 -27.12 -9.05
C GLN A 149 -5.05 -25.71 -8.68
N LEU A 150 -6.33 -25.60 -8.27
CA LEU A 150 -6.85 -24.35 -7.76
C LEU A 150 -6.36 -24.11 -6.33
N PHE A 151 -5.99 -22.87 -6.02
CA PHE A 151 -5.59 -22.45 -4.68
C PHE A 151 -6.54 -21.40 -4.13
N ILE A 152 -6.74 -21.42 -2.81
CA ILE A 152 -7.44 -20.34 -2.12
C ILE A 152 -6.62 -19.06 -2.30
N SER A 153 -7.27 -18.00 -2.78
CA SER A 153 -6.67 -16.69 -2.95
C SER A 153 -6.03 -16.18 -1.64
N GLY A 154 -4.81 -15.65 -1.74
CA GLY A 154 -4.00 -15.18 -0.61
C GLY A 154 -3.09 -16.25 0.01
N THR A 155 -3.05 -17.47 -0.55
CA THR A 155 -2.23 -18.59 -0.04
C THR A 155 -1.08 -18.99 -0.96
N LEU A 156 -1.09 -18.57 -2.24
CA LEU A 156 -0.18 -19.12 -3.24
C LEU A 156 1.22 -18.54 -3.14
N LEU A 157 1.36 -17.25 -2.87
CA LEU A 157 2.66 -16.60 -2.93
C LEU A 157 3.40 -16.69 -1.59
N ASN A 158 4.69 -17.04 -1.65
CA ASN A 158 5.60 -16.89 -0.54
C ASN A 158 5.65 -15.41 -0.13
N TRP A 159 5.49 -15.15 1.15
CA TRP A 159 5.39 -13.77 1.63
C TRP A 159 6.71 -13.01 1.44
N LYS A 160 7.87 -13.65 1.64
CA LYS A 160 9.18 -13.01 1.56
C LYS A 160 9.63 -12.83 0.11
N THR A 161 9.60 -13.90 -0.67
CA THR A 161 10.15 -13.87 -2.03
C THR A 161 9.14 -13.44 -3.07
N GLY A 162 7.84 -13.46 -2.75
CA GLY A 162 6.77 -13.22 -3.71
C GLY A 162 6.54 -14.39 -4.69
N GLU A 163 7.45 -15.36 -4.75
CA GLU A 163 7.38 -16.51 -5.66
C GLU A 163 6.24 -17.49 -5.31
N PRO A 164 5.68 -18.21 -6.29
CA PRO A 164 4.68 -19.25 -6.02
C PRO A 164 5.21 -20.38 -5.10
N ASP A 165 4.52 -20.61 -3.98
CA ASP A 165 4.74 -21.72 -3.06
C ASP A 165 3.56 -22.71 -3.15
N TYR A 166 3.56 -23.51 -4.22
CA TYR A 166 2.52 -24.51 -4.47
C TYR A 166 2.39 -25.54 -3.33
N LYS A 167 3.50 -25.87 -2.64
CA LYS A 167 3.49 -26.84 -1.53
C LYS A 167 2.81 -26.24 -0.29
N GLY A 168 3.15 -25.01 0.07
CA GLY A 168 2.52 -24.27 1.17
C GLY A 168 1.03 -24.01 0.89
N ALA A 169 0.69 -23.63 -0.33
CA ALA A 169 -0.69 -23.42 -0.76
C ALA A 169 -1.51 -24.72 -0.73
N ALA A 170 -0.96 -25.84 -1.24
CA ALA A 170 -1.62 -27.14 -1.17
C ALA A 170 -1.81 -27.62 0.28
N THR A 171 -0.87 -27.31 1.18
CA THR A 171 -1.02 -27.60 2.62
C THR A 171 -2.14 -26.77 3.21
N SER A 172 -2.19 -25.47 2.90
CA SER A 172 -3.27 -24.56 3.33
C SER A 172 -4.63 -25.06 2.83
N ASN A 173 -4.75 -25.46 1.56
CA ASN A 173 -5.95 -26.07 1.01
C ASN A 173 -6.40 -27.30 1.82
N LYS A 174 -5.49 -28.26 2.07
CA LYS A 174 -5.82 -29.49 2.83
C LYS A 174 -6.34 -29.17 4.24
N VAL A 175 -5.66 -28.25 4.93
CA VAL A 175 -6.02 -27.83 6.28
C VAL A 175 -7.39 -27.14 6.31
N LEU A 176 -7.61 -26.19 5.40
CA LEU A 176 -8.89 -25.48 5.28
C LEU A 176 -10.02 -26.43 4.91
N LEU A 177 -9.82 -27.33 3.95
CA LEU A 177 -10.83 -28.33 3.58
C LEU A 177 -11.21 -29.22 4.76
N LYS A 178 -10.24 -29.71 5.54
CA LYS A 178 -10.51 -30.52 6.75
C LYS A 178 -11.36 -29.76 7.76
N HIS A 179 -11.14 -28.46 7.90
CA HIS A 179 -11.85 -27.63 8.87
C HIS A 179 -13.26 -27.25 8.40
N PHE A 180 -13.41 -26.85 7.13
CA PHE A 180 -14.69 -26.42 6.56
C PHE A 180 -15.60 -27.58 6.13
N LEU A 181 -15.05 -28.76 5.79
CA LEU A 181 -15.78 -29.93 5.31
C LEU A 181 -15.79 -31.06 6.34
N THR A 182 -16.47 -30.81 7.46
CA THR A 182 -16.79 -31.82 8.48
C THR A 182 -17.76 -32.88 7.95
N LEU A 183 -18.06 -33.94 8.70
CA LEU A 183 -19.09 -34.94 8.33
C LEU A 183 -20.44 -34.28 7.96
N ALA A 184 -20.80 -33.17 8.60
CA ALA A 184 -22.05 -32.46 8.32
C ALA A 184 -22.01 -31.64 7.01
N THR A 185 -20.83 -31.16 6.61
CA THR A 185 -20.65 -30.22 5.48
C THR A 185 -19.94 -30.86 4.28
N MET A 186 -19.41 -32.08 4.43
CA MET A 186 -18.73 -32.82 3.37
C MET A 186 -19.68 -33.23 2.23
N GLN A 187 -21.00 -33.17 2.40
CA GLN A 187 -21.92 -33.38 1.29
C GLN A 187 -22.10 -32.13 0.41
N PHE A 188 -21.60 -30.97 0.85
CA PHE A 188 -21.83 -29.72 0.13
C PHE A 188 -21.00 -29.64 -1.14
N THR A 189 -21.66 -29.51 -2.27
CA THR A 189 -21.08 -29.25 -3.60
C THR A 189 -21.23 -27.79 -4.03
N ARG A 190 -21.78 -26.96 -3.13
CA ARG A 190 -22.29 -25.62 -3.40
C ARG A 190 -21.79 -24.62 -2.37
N GLY A 191 -21.26 -23.50 -2.84
CA GLY A 191 -20.73 -22.45 -1.96
C GLY A 191 -21.80 -21.74 -1.14
N ASP A 192 -23.05 -21.63 -1.63
CA ASP A 192 -24.17 -21.06 -0.86
C ASP A 192 -24.55 -21.92 0.35
N TRP A 193 -24.45 -23.25 0.25
CA TRP A 193 -24.70 -24.15 1.38
C TRP A 193 -23.63 -24.03 2.45
N LEU A 194 -22.35 -23.97 2.04
CA LEU A 194 -21.25 -23.77 2.97
C LEU A 194 -21.31 -22.38 3.63
N ALA A 195 -21.62 -21.34 2.87
CA ALA A 195 -21.84 -20.00 3.42
C ALA A 195 -23.06 -19.97 4.37
N GLY A 196 -24.12 -20.69 4.02
CA GLY A 196 -25.32 -20.84 4.85
C GLY A 196 -25.07 -21.52 6.19
N SER A 197 -24.19 -22.53 6.26
CA SER A 197 -23.87 -23.22 7.53
C SER A 197 -23.17 -22.30 8.53
N ILE A 198 -22.38 -21.34 8.05
CA ILE A 198 -21.78 -20.28 8.87
C ILE A 198 -22.63 -19.00 8.89
N LYS A 199 -23.89 -19.08 8.46
CA LYS A 199 -24.87 -17.98 8.45
C LYS A 199 -24.37 -16.71 7.76
N PHE A 200 -23.53 -16.85 6.73
CA PHE A 200 -22.93 -15.74 5.99
C PHE A 200 -22.14 -14.75 6.89
N SER A 201 -21.59 -15.22 8.02
CA SER A 201 -20.93 -14.36 9.01
C SER A 201 -19.41 -14.32 8.80
N ILE A 202 -18.86 -13.12 8.58
CA ILE A 202 -17.40 -12.90 8.52
C ILE A 202 -16.73 -13.36 9.81
N LYS A 203 -17.30 -13.04 10.98
CA LYS A 203 -16.72 -13.46 12.27
C LYS A 203 -16.55 -14.97 12.36
N LYS A 204 -17.57 -15.73 11.94
CA LYS A 204 -17.48 -17.20 11.92
C LYS A 204 -16.49 -17.71 10.88
N MET A 205 -16.45 -17.07 9.71
CA MET A 205 -15.44 -17.37 8.68
C MET A 205 -14.02 -17.15 9.21
N GLU A 206 -13.77 -16.01 9.85
CA GLU A 206 -12.48 -15.66 10.42
C GLU A 206 -12.06 -16.62 11.53
N THR A 207 -13.00 -16.99 12.43
CA THR A 207 -12.75 -18.02 13.44
C THR A 207 -12.38 -19.35 12.79
N ALA A 208 -13.13 -19.81 11.79
CA ALA A 208 -12.85 -21.05 11.09
C ALA A 208 -11.48 -21.04 10.38
N LEU A 209 -11.11 -19.91 9.77
CA LEU A 209 -9.78 -19.75 9.17
C LEU A 209 -8.66 -19.76 10.23
N LYS A 210 -8.85 -19.07 11.36
CA LYS A 210 -7.88 -19.03 12.48
C LYS A 210 -7.67 -20.42 13.08
N ASP A 211 -8.76 -21.14 13.33
CA ASP A 211 -8.75 -22.47 13.92
C ASP A 211 -8.11 -23.49 12.96
N GLY A 212 -8.44 -23.40 11.66
CA GLY A 212 -7.83 -24.23 10.63
C GLY A 212 -6.31 -24.02 10.54
N LEU A 213 -5.87 -22.77 10.35
CA LEU A 213 -4.48 -22.47 10.01
C LEU A 213 -3.49 -22.53 11.19
N ASN A 214 -3.98 -22.59 12.44
CA ASN A 214 -3.26 -22.89 13.70
C ASN A 214 -1.99 -22.05 14.04
N LEU A 215 -1.87 -21.61 15.30
CA LEU A 215 -1.04 -20.48 15.76
C LEU A 215 0.51 -20.69 15.76
N ARG A 216 1.16 -20.81 14.60
CA ARG A 216 2.59 -20.40 14.44
C ARG A 216 2.81 -19.21 13.49
N GLY A 217 1.75 -18.79 12.77
CA GLY A 217 1.74 -17.60 11.90
C GLY A 217 0.36 -17.18 11.38
N GLY A 218 -0.72 -17.80 11.86
CA GLY A 218 -2.04 -17.78 11.23
C GLY A 218 -2.75 -16.42 11.14
N ARG A 219 -2.53 -15.47 12.06
CA ARG A 219 -3.30 -14.20 12.04
C ARG A 219 -3.03 -13.35 10.79
N ALA A 220 -1.76 -13.25 10.37
CA ALA A 220 -1.38 -12.49 9.17
C ALA A 220 -1.85 -13.19 7.88
N GLN A 221 -1.82 -14.53 7.85
CA GLN A 221 -2.31 -15.29 6.71
C GLN A 221 -3.84 -15.21 6.59
N VAL A 222 -4.58 -15.31 7.69
CA VAL A 222 -6.05 -15.14 7.71
C VAL A 222 -6.43 -13.76 7.19
N THR A 223 -5.79 -12.72 7.71
CA THR A 223 -6.03 -11.33 7.29
C THR A 223 -5.82 -11.16 5.78
N ARG A 224 -4.75 -11.74 5.24
CA ARG A 224 -4.46 -11.77 3.81
C ARG A 224 -5.45 -12.56 2.99
N ILE A 225 -5.87 -13.75 3.43
CA ILE A 225 -6.93 -14.49 2.72
C ILE A 225 -8.18 -13.63 2.65
N LEU A 226 -8.64 -13.10 3.78
CA LEU A 226 -9.84 -12.28 3.85
C LEU A 226 -9.75 -11.02 2.97
N SER A 227 -8.58 -10.39 2.86
CA SER A 227 -8.42 -9.19 2.02
C SER A 227 -8.69 -9.45 0.54
N TYR A 228 -8.42 -10.66 0.03
CA TYR A 228 -8.67 -11.05 -1.36
C TYR A 228 -10.17 -11.15 -1.69
N TYR A 229 -11.05 -11.31 -0.70
CA TYR A 229 -12.49 -11.48 -0.89
C TYR A 229 -13.32 -10.26 -0.51
N ARG A 230 -12.69 -9.14 -0.15
CA ARG A 230 -13.40 -7.91 0.27
C ARG A 230 -14.30 -7.31 -0.82
N CYS A 231 -14.02 -7.61 -2.09
CA CYS A 231 -14.83 -7.17 -3.23
C CYS A 231 -15.13 -8.33 -4.19
N PRO A 232 -15.92 -9.33 -3.76
CA PRO A 232 -16.09 -10.60 -4.46
C PRO A 232 -17.00 -10.50 -5.70
N TYR A 233 -17.58 -9.32 -5.95
CA TYR A 233 -18.42 -9.06 -7.12
C TYR A 233 -17.59 -8.89 -8.40
N TYR A 234 -16.41 -8.30 -8.28
CA TYR A 234 -15.48 -8.15 -9.39
C TYR A 234 -14.51 -9.33 -9.41
N PRO A 235 -13.97 -9.68 -10.58
CA PRO A 235 -13.03 -10.78 -10.66
C PRO A 235 -11.74 -10.49 -9.87
N PHE A 236 -11.41 -9.22 -9.58
CA PHE A 236 -10.14 -8.81 -8.98
C PHE A 236 -10.09 -9.08 -7.47
N SER A 237 -8.97 -9.62 -6.98
CA SER A 237 -8.78 -9.89 -5.55
C SER A 237 -8.34 -8.66 -4.74
N ILE A 238 -8.75 -7.48 -5.20
CA ILE A 238 -8.51 -6.18 -4.57
C ILE A 238 -9.79 -5.35 -4.64
N GLU A 239 -10.00 -4.51 -3.63
CA GLU A 239 -11.01 -3.47 -3.68
C GLU A 239 -10.50 -2.32 -4.59
N LEU A 240 -10.78 -2.47 -5.88
CA LEU A 240 -10.20 -1.65 -6.95
C LEU A 240 -10.70 -0.20 -6.94
N CYS A 241 -11.93 0.07 -6.50
CA CYS A 241 -12.48 1.42 -6.50
C CYS A 241 -11.74 2.30 -5.49
N GLY A 242 -11.55 1.82 -4.27
CA GLY A 242 -10.72 2.53 -3.29
C GLY A 242 -9.27 2.64 -3.73
N ALA A 243 -8.71 1.63 -4.42
CA ALA A 243 -7.36 1.72 -4.98
C ALA A 243 -7.24 2.87 -6.00
N ILE A 244 -8.24 3.03 -6.88
CA ILE A 244 -8.30 4.16 -7.83
C ILE A 244 -8.41 5.50 -7.09
N LEU A 245 -9.30 5.60 -6.08
CA LEU A 245 -9.52 6.84 -5.34
C LEU A 245 -8.26 7.30 -4.60
N ARG A 246 -7.49 6.38 -3.99
CA ARG A 246 -6.23 6.73 -3.32
C ARG A 246 -5.15 7.21 -4.29
N GLN A 247 -5.16 6.73 -5.53
CA GLN A 247 -4.29 7.28 -6.58
C GLN A 247 -4.66 8.73 -6.94
N GLY A 248 -5.87 9.20 -6.61
CA GLY A 248 -6.29 10.61 -6.72
C GLY A 248 -5.36 11.55 -5.95
N SER A 249 -5.12 11.30 -4.65
CA SER A 249 -4.17 12.12 -3.87
C SER A 249 -2.76 12.16 -4.43
N PHE A 250 -2.30 11.08 -5.07
CA PHE A 250 -1.00 11.07 -5.73
C PHE A 250 -1.03 11.98 -6.97
N ILE A 251 -2.11 11.93 -7.76
CA ILE A 251 -2.29 12.81 -8.92
C ILE A 251 -2.36 14.28 -8.49
N ASP A 252 -3.12 14.62 -7.45
CA ASP A 252 -3.17 15.98 -6.91
C ASP A 252 -1.80 16.49 -6.52
N LYS A 253 -0.96 15.63 -5.93
CA LYS A 253 0.41 15.96 -5.62
C LYS A 253 1.20 16.29 -6.90
N MET A 254 1.05 15.52 -7.97
CA MET A 254 1.71 15.81 -9.25
C MET A 254 1.23 17.14 -9.85
N VAL A 255 -0.06 17.41 -9.78
CA VAL A 255 -0.68 18.67 -10.24
C VAL A 255 -0.14 19.85 -9.43
N ASN A 256 -0.14 19.76 -8.10
CA ASN A 256 0.34 20.82 -7.20
C ASN A 256 1.85 21.08 -7.32
N LEU A 257 2.62 20.10 -7.81
CA LEU A 257 4.04 20.29 -8.14
C LEU A 257 4.25 20.95 -9.51
N GLY A 258 3.20 21.15 -10.32
CA GLY A 258 3.28 21.64 -11.69
C GLY A 258 3.76 20.57 -12.69
N TRP A 259 3.84 19.29 -12.30
CA TRP A 259 4.36 18.22 -13.18
C TRP A 259 3.39 17.82 -14.29
N THR A 260 2.14 18.23 -14.17
CA THR A 260 1.08 18.03 -15.17
C THR A 260 0.77 19.30 -15.94
N GLU A 261 1.64 20.32 -15.90
CA GLU A 261 1.52 21.47 -16.78
C GLU A 261 2.15 21.12 -18.14
N PRO A 262 1.57 21.60 -19.27
CA PRO A 262 2.17 21.37 -20.57
C PRO A 262 3.60 21.90 -20.60
N ARG A 263 4.50 21.13 -21.22
CA ARG A 263 5.90 21.53 -21.45
C ARG A 263 6.74 21.79 -20.19
N THR A 264 6.29 21.36 -19.00
CA THR A 264 7.06 21.49 -17.73
C THR A 264 8.50 21.00 -17.83
N PHE A 265 8.76 20.00 -18.69
CA PHE A 265 10.06 19.38 -18.87
C PHE A 265 10.72 19.68 -20.23
N ASP A 266 10.19 20.63 -21.03
CA ASP A 266 10.71 20.97 -22.37
C ASP A 266 11.94 21.91 -22.30
N ASP A 267 11.94 22.87 -21.37
CA ASP A 267 12.85 24.03 -21.40
C ASP A 267 14.14 23.88 -20.55
N GLY A 268 14.40 22.72 -19.92
CA GLY A 268 15.57 22.55 -19.07
C GLY A 268 15.82 21.13 -18.57
N ASP A 269 17.07 20.87 -18.20
CA ASP A 269 17.57 19.63 -17.58
C ASP A 269 16.50 18.98 -16.70
N PRO A 270 16.08 17.73 -16.97
CA PRO A 270 15.07 17.01 -16.19
C PRO A 270 15.63 16.61 -14.80
N ILE A 271 16.46 17.46 -14.21
CA ILE A 271 17.21 17.28 -12.98
C ILE A 271 16.31 16.84 -11.83
N ILE A 272 15.05 17.30 -11.82
CA ILE A 272 14.03 16.91 -10.86
C ILE A 272 13.61 15.43 -11.02
N LEU A 273 13.42 14.96 -12.25
CA LEU A 273 13.16 13.54 -12.57
C LEU A 273 14.40 12.70 -12.29
N VAL A 274 15.59 13.19 -12.66
CA VAL A 274 16.87 12.54 -12.37
C VAL A 274 17.08 12.38 -10.86
N ARG A 275 16.79 13.42 -10.07
CA ARG A 275 16.80 13.36 -8.59
C ARG A 275 15.77 12.36 -8.08
N CYS A 276 14.54 12.34 -8.61
CA CYS A 276 13.52 11.36 -8.23
C CYS A 276 14.03 9.91 -8.44
N ILE A 277 14.64 9.63 -9.59
CA ILE A 277 15.24 8.32 -9.91
C ILE A 277 16.42 8.02 -8.99
N ALA A 278 17.33 8.98 -8.77
CA ALA A 278 18.50 8.79 -7.91
C ALA A 278 18.09 8.50 -6.46
N ARG A 279 17.08 9.21 -5.95
CA ARG A 279 16.50 8.97 -4.61
C ARG A 279 15.83 7.62 -4.51
N TYR A 280 15.12 7.18 -5.55
CA TYR A 280 14.55 5.83 -5.59
C TYR A 280 15.64 4.75 -5.50
N ASN A 281 16.73 4.89 -6.25
CA ASN A 281 17.87 3.97 -6.15
C ASN A 281 18.53 3.98 -4.76
N ALA A 282 18.73 5.17 -4.19
CA ALA A 282 19.24 5.29 -2.82
C ALA A 282 18.29 4.66 -1.78
N TRP A 283 16.97 4.78 -1.99
CA TRP A 283 15.97 4.12 -1.14
C TRP A 283 16.03 2.60 -1.26
N LEU A 284 16.24 2.04 -2.45
CA LEU A 284 16.49 0.59 -2.62
C LEU A 284 17.77 0.14 -1.91
N ASP A 285 18.84 0.94 -1.91
CA ASP A 285 20.06 0.66 -1.14
C ASP A 285 19.76 0.61 0.36
N VAL A 286 18.97 1.54 0.89
CA VAL A 286 18.50 1.49 2.30
C VAL A 286 17.70 0.22 2.58
N MET A 287 16.78 -0.15 1.68
CA MET A 287 15.98 -1.37 1.81
C MET A 287 16.83 -2.64 1.82
N SER A 288 17.90 -2.69 1.02
CA SER A 288 18.77 -3.86 0.91
C SER A 288 19.45 -4.21 2.25
N GLN A 289 19.67 -3.20 3.10
CA GLN A 289 20.29 -3.35 4.41
C GLN A 289 19.28 -3.70 5.51
N LEU A 290 17.98 -3.52 5.25
CA LEU A 290 16.92 -3.64 6.24
C LEU A 290 15.93 -4.73 5.83
N THR A 291 16.21 -5.97 6.26
CA THR A 291 15.25 -7.05 6.04
C THR A 291 14.01 -6.87 6.93
N ARG A 292 12.82 -7.12 6.38
CA ARG A 292 11.53 -7.15 7.11
C ARG A 292 11.07 -5.83 7.73
N LYS A 293 11.54 -4.68 7.23
CA LYS A 293 11.05 -3.35 7.63
C LYS A 293 10.18 -2.74 6.55
N MET A 294 9.08 -2.11 6.96
CA MET A 294 8.32 -1.21 6.09
C MET A 294 9.10 0.08 5.97
N LEU A 295 9.49 0.44 4.75
CA LEU A 295 10.08 1.74 4.47
C LEU A 295 9.12 2.54 3.57
N VAL A 296 9.10 3.86 3.77
CA VAL A 296 8.24 4.79 3.02
C VAL A 296 9.13 5.62 2.13
N PRO A 297 8.97 5.61 0.79
CA PRO A 297 9.78 6.45 -0.08
C PRO A 297 9.39 7.93 0.05
N THR A 298 10.29 8.81 -0.41
CA THR A 298 9.91 10.16 -0.82
C THR A 298 9.42 10.09 -2.25
N LEU A 299 8.32 10.80 -2.58
CA LEU A 299 7.71 10.86 -3.91
C LEU A 299 7.78 9.54 -4.72
N ASP A 300 6.70 8.77 -4.70
CA ASP A 300 6.71 7.38 -5.19
C ASP A 300 6.68 7.21 -6.71
N LEU A 301 6.81 8.28 -7.50
CA LEU A 301 6.65 8.20 -8.97
C LEU A 301 7.60 7.17 -9.62
N ALA A 302 8.89 7.21 -9.28
CA ALA A 302 9.87 6.27 -9.81
C ALA A 302 9.56 4.83 -9.37
N TRP A 303 9.06 4.63 -8.15
CA TRP A 303 8.68 3.32 -7.65
C TRP A 303 7.42 2.78 -8.36
N HIS A 304 6.37 3.59 -8.48
CA HIS A 304 5.17 3.26 -9.25
C HIS A 304 5.52 2.93 -10.70
N THR A 305 6.37 3.73 -11.34
CA THR A 305 6.84 3.48 -12.71
C THR A 305 7.56 2.13 -12.83
N HIS A 306 8.40 1.77 -11.86
CA HIS A 306 9.05 0.47 -11.85
C HIS A 306 8.03 -0.67 -11.67
N GLN A 307 7.04 -0.53 -10.77
CA GLN A 307 5.98 -1.53 -10.55
C GLN A 307 5.16 -1.83 -11.82
N LEU A 308 4.98 -0.84 -12.68
CA LEU A 308 4.27 -1.00 -13.95
C LEU A 308 4.97 -1.96 -14.94
N LYS A 309 6.19 -2.43 -14.64
CA LYS A 309 6.92 -3.44 -15.42
C LYS A 309 6.65 -4.89 -14.99
N GLN A 310 5.64 -5.14 -14.14
CA GLN A 310 5.17 -6.47 -13.69
C GLN A 310 6.30 -7.44 -13.31
N GLN A 311 6.58 -8.44 -14.16
CA GLN A 311 7.56 -9.49 -13.89
C GLN A 311 8.98 -8.92 -13.78
N ALA A 312 9.33 -7.90 -14.57
CA ALA A 312 10.66 -7.29 -14.49
C ALA A 312 10.86 -6.58 -13.14
N TYR A 313 9.83 -5.95 -12.58
CA TYR A 313 9.87 -5.38 -11.24
C TYR A 313 10.11 -6.46 -10.18
N ARG A 314 9.37 -7.56 -10.27
CA ARG A 314 9.48 -8.70 -9.34
C ARG A 314 10.88 -9.31 -9.37
N THR A 315 11.38 -9.62 -10.56
CA THR A 315 12.71 -10.20 -10.74
C THR A 315 13.81 -9.24 -10.27
N SER A 316 13.73 -7.96 -10.64
CA SER A 316 14.76 -6.98 -10.26
C SER A 316 14.79 -6.76 -8.75
N THR A 317 13.63 -6.56 -8.11
CA THR A 317 13.57 -6.35 -6.65
C THR A 317 13.99 -7.59 -5.86
N LEU A 318 13.60 -8.78 -6.30
CA LEU A 318 14.03 -10.04 -5.66
C LEU A 318 15.55 -10.23 -5.77
N ASN A 319 16.14 -9.95 -6.93
CA ASN A 319 17.58 -10.07 -7.15
C ASN A 319 18.37 -9.03 -6.34
N LEU A 320 17.90 -7.79 -6.29
CA LEU A 320 18.58 -6.70 -5.59
C LEU A 320 18.46 -6.81 -4.06
N LEU A 321 17.30 -7.25 -3.56
CA LEU A 321 16.95 -7.12 -2.14
C LEU A 321 16.82 -8.48 -1.42
N GLY A 322 16.83 -9.59 -2.15
CA GLY A 322 16.58 -10.93 -1.59
C GLY A 322 15.15 -11.12 -1.05
N GLN A 323 14.25 -10.18 -1.35
CA GLN A 323 12.84 -10.19 -1.00
C GLN A 323 12.05 -9.38 -2.04
N PHE A 324 10.79 -9.78 -2.25
CA PHE A 324 9.88 -9.02 -3.09
C PHE A 324 9.27 -7.86 -2.29
N ILE A 325 9.27 -6.67 -2.89
CA ILE A 325 8.70 -5.47 -2.29
C ILE A 325 7.28 -5.27 -2.80
N ASP A 326 6.32 -5.46 -1.90
CA ASP A 326 4.91 -5.20 -2.16
C ASP A 326 4.58 -3.72 -1.93
N HIS A 327 3.46 -3.28 -2.50
CA HIS A 327 2.90 -1.95 -2.26
C HIS A 327 1.51 -2.11 -1.68
N ASP A 328 1.48 -2.15 -0.35
CA ASP A 328 0.22 -2.16 0.39
C ASP A 328 -0.41 -0.77 0.25
N ASP A 329 -1.48 -0.71 -0.54
CA ASP A 329 -2.12 0.54 -0.89
C ASP A 329 -3.07 1.04 0.22
N LYS A 330 -3.23 0.28 1.32
CA LYS A 330 -4.04 0.64 2.48
C LYS A 330 -3.22 0.44 3.75
N ILE A 331 -2.62 1.50 4.30
CA ILE A 331 -1.82 1.43 5.52
C ILE A 331 -2.37 2.42 6.54
N GLU A 332 -2.60 1.94 7.77
CA GLU A 332 -3.04 2.81 8.88
C GLU A 332 -2.03 3.96 9.14
N GLU A 333 -2.54 5.17 9.38
CA GLU A 333 -1.75 6.40 9.42
C GLU A 333 -0.60 6.40 10.45
N ASN A 334 -0.82 5.87 11.66
CA ASN A 334 0.20 5.84 12.69
C ASN A 334 1.33 4.89 12.28
N LYS A 335 0.96 3.71 11.74
CA LYS A 335 1.91 2.72 11.22
C LYS A 335 2.72 3.28 10.05
N LEU A 336 2.08 4.00 9.11
CA LEU A 336 2.77 4.60 7.97
C LEU A 336 3.72 5.72 8.43
N SER A 337 3.29 6.57 9.35
CA SER A 337 4.13 7.60 9.94
C SER A 337 5.33 7.02 10.70
N ASP A 338 5.16 5.93 11.45
CA ASP A 338 6.25 5.28 12.19
C ASP A 338 7.28 4.63 11.25
N ALA A 339 6.83 4.07 10.12
CA ALA A 339 7.71 3.54 9.09
C ALA A 339 8.46 4.64 8.36
N TYR A 340 7.81 5.79 8.13
CA TYR A 340 8.46 6.98 7.62
C TYR A 340 9.56 7.48 8.56
N ASP A 341 9.24 7.66 9.86
CA ASP A 341 10.22 8.07 10.88
C ASP A 341 11.42 7.10 10.90
N GLN A 342 11.18 5.79 10.79
CA GLN A 342 12.23 4.78 10.68
C GLN A 342 13.05 4.94 9.40
N THR A 343 12.41 5.14 8.25
CA THR A 343 13.09 5.28 6.95
C THR A 343 14.04 6.48 6.96
N ALA A 344 13.54 7.63 7.42
CA ALA A 344 14.34 8.84 7.52
C ALA A 344 15.50 8.68 8.52
N LYS A 345 15.27 8.04 9.68
CA LYS A 345 16.34 7.69 10.61
C LYS A 345 17.42 6.82 9.96
N TYR A 346 17.04 5.74 9.28
CA TYR A 346 18.00 4.84 8.65
C TYR A 346 18.81 5.53 7.55
N TRP A 347 18.15 6.32 6.71
CA TRP A 347 18.81 7.13 5.68
C TRP A 347 19.88 8.05 6.29
N GLU A 348 19.52 8.80 7.34
CA GLU A 348 20.43 9.76 7.98
C GLU A 348 21.54 9.05 8.79
N LEU A 349 21.24 7.91 9.42
CA LEU A 349 22.21 7.14 10.21
C LEU A 349 23.28 6.44 9.37
N GLN A 350 22.99 6.10 8.10
CA GLN A 350 23.95 5.38 7.24
C GLN A 350 25.23 6.16 6.93
N GLN A 351 25.31 7.46 7.22
CA GLN A 351 26.45 8.36 6.97
C GLN A 351 26.90 8.48 5.50
N ARG A 352 26.43 7.59 4.62
CA ARG A 352 26.83 7.49 3.20
C ARG A 352 26.31 8.63 2.34
N TRP A 353 25.13 9.15 2.69
CA TRP A 353 24.44 10.17 1.92
C TRP A 353 24.81 11.59 2.39
N GLY A 354 24.99 11.81 3.69
CA GLY A 354 25.36 13.14 4.22
C GLY A 354 24.34 14.25 3.97
N ILE A 355 23.10 13.87 3.60
CA ILE A 355 21.97 14.78 3.36
C ILE A 355 20.72 14.25 4.08
N PRO A 356 19.77 15.13 4.44
CA PRO A 356 18.51 14.73 5.05
C PRO A 356 17.69 13.80 4.17
N TYR A 357 16.81 13.03 4.79
CA TYR A 357 15.88 12.21 4.02
C TYR A 357 14.92 13.06 3.19
N HIS A 358 14.44 14.16 3.73
CA HIS A 358 13.58 15.11 3.03
C HIS A 358 13.97 16.53 3.40
N VAL A 359 13.69 17.46 2.49
CA VAL A 359 13.99 18.87 2.64
C VAL A 359 12.77 19.75 2.40
N CYS A 360 11.58 19.15 2.29
CA CYS A 360 10.30 19.79 1.98
C CYS A 360 9.75 20.73 3.06
N GLY A 361 10.29 20.67 4.30
CA GLY A 361 9.78 21.42 5.44
C GLY A 361 9.02 20.56 6.46
N CYS A 362 8.80 19.27 6.18
CA CYS A 362 8.30 18.32 7.19
C CYS A 362 9.28 18.17 8.37
N PRO A 363 8.80 17.91 9.60
CA PRO A 363 9.65 17.79 10.76
C PRO A 363 10.48 16.51 10.61
N ARG A 364 11.80 16.61 10.78
CA ARG A 364 12.67 15.45 10.73
C ARG A 364 12.53 14.62 12.00
N PRO A 365 12.53 13.27 11.92
CA PRO A 365 12.48 12.46 13.12
C PRO A 365 13.75 12.67 13.96
N PRO A 366 13.65 12.62 15.30
CA PRO A 366 14.81 12.77 16.15
C PRO A 366 15.77 11.61 15.94
N LEU A 367 17.03 11.90 15.62
CA LEU A 367 18.11 10.93 15.70
C LEU A 367 18.41 10.69 17.18
N ASP A 368 18.47 9.42 17.59
CA ASP A 368 18.70 9.04 19.00
C ASP A 368 20.10 9.46 19.49
N LYS A 369 20.96 9.95 18.58
CA LYS A 369 22.16 10.75 18.85
C LYS A 369 22.27 11.85 17.81
N PRO A 370 22.56 13.12 18.18
CA PRO A 370 22.84 14.15 17.20
C PRO A 370 24.05 13.72 16.36
N PHE A 371 23.89 13.73 15.03
CA PHE A 371 25.00 13.62 14.10
C PHE A 371 25.96 14.76 14.42
N ASN A 372 27.15 14.40 14.92
CA ASN A 372 28.24 15.32 15.15
C ASN A 372 29.30 14.96 14.10
N PRO A 373 29.48 15.75 13.03
CA PRO A 373 30.46 15.44 11.98
C PRO A 373 31.92 15.42 12.47
N GLY A 374 32.17 15.69 13.75
CA GLY A 374 33.50 15.89 14.33
C GLY A 374 33.84 15.04 15.55
N GLU A 375 33.07 14.01 15.92
CA GLU A 375 33.44 13.15 17.07
C GLU A 375 34.18 11.88 16.66
N THR A 376 35.36 12.06 16.07
CA THR A 376 36.49 11.17 16.33
C THR A 376 37.75 12.04 16.32
N PHE A 377 38.42 12.12 17.48
CA PHE A 377 39.62 12.89 17.84
C PHE A 377 39.43 14.22 18.61
N SER A 378 39.94 14.21 19.84
CA SER A 378 40.37 15.33 20.70
C SER A 378 39.33 16.22 21.41
N ARG A 379 38.75 15.69 22.50
CA ARG A 379 38.36 16.54 23.65
C ARG A 379 39.58 16.72 24.56
N ILE A 380 40.43 17.69 24.23
CA ILE A 380 41.34 18.46 25.11
C ILE A 380 41.93 19.54 24.18
N PHE A 381 41.92 20.80 24.62
CA PHE A 381 42.14 22.06 23.86
C PHE A 381 40.89 22.73 23.27
N ARG A 382 40.16 23.44 24.15
CA ARG A 382 39.31 24.57 23.74
C ARG A 382 40.20 25.71 23.24
N GLY A 383 40.36 25.80 21.93
CA GLY A 383 40.70 27.03 21.22
C GLY A 383 39.42 27.80 20.87
N LYS A 384 39.49 29.13 20.93
CA LYS A 384 38.40 30.06 20.59
C LYS A 384 37.83 29.78 19.19
N GLY A 385 36.50 29.86 19.08
CA GLY A 385 35.68 30.03 17.88
C GLY A 385 36.29 29.60 16.55
N LYS A 386 36.08 28.34 16.15
CA LYS A 386 35.96 28.05 14.72
C LYS A 386 34.58 28.51 14.28
N ALA A 387 34.52 29.38 13.28
CA ALA A 387 33.29 29.70 12.58
C ALA A 387 32.60 28.38 12.16
N PRO A 388 31.26 28.33 12.14
CA PRO A 388 30.56 27.18 11.54
C PRO A 388 31.16 26.89 10.17
N ALA A 389 31.44 25.62 9.87
CA ALA A 389 31.89 25.25 8.54
C ALA A 389 30.85 25.75 7.52
N GLU A 390 31.30 26.37 6.43
CA GLU A 390 30.40 26.79 5.35
C GLU A 390 29.54 25.62 4.89
N PHE A 391 28.24 25.85 4.75
CA PHE A 391 27.34 24.79 4.32
C PHE A 391 27.61 24.42 2.86
N TYR A 392 27.79 23.12 2.61
CA TYR A 392 28.00 22.60 1.26
C TYR A 392 27.15 21.35 1.04
N ASN A 393 26.32 21.37 -0.01
CA ASN A 393 25.57 20.22 -0.44
C ASN A 393 26.46 19.26 -1.25
N ASN A 394 26.90 18.18 -0.62
CA ASN A 394 27.75 17.16 -1.23
C ASN A 394 27.00 16.17 -2.14
N ARG A 395 25.66 16.20 -2.18
CA ARG A 395 24.82 15.32 -3.01
C ARG A 395 23.71 16.09 -3.76
N PRO A 396 24.04 17.03 -4.65
CA PRO A 396 23.07 17.80 -5.43
C PRO A 396 22.16 16.94 -6.33
N GLN A 397 22.61 15.73 -6.66
CA GLN A 397 21.84 14.73 -7.41
C GLN A 397 20.75 14.02 -6.58
N LEU A 398 20.73 14.18 -5.24
CA LEU A 398 19.73 13.58 -4.36
C LEU A 398 18.84 14.60 -3.66
N ALA A 399 19.34 15.82 -3.43
CA ALA A 399 18.56 16.90 -2.85
C ALA A 399 19.06 18.25 -3.36
N SER A 400 18.13 19.15 -3.61
CA SER A 400 18.42 20.54 -3.97
C SER A 400 18.33 21.44 -2.74
N THR A 401 19.07 22.54 -2.78
CA THR A 401 18.95 23.63 -1.81
C THR A 401 17.95 24.69 -2.27
N HIS A 402 17.46 24.62 -3.51
CA HIS A 402 16.43 25.53 -4.02
C HIS A 402 15.05 25.18 -3.46
N ASP A 403 14.28 26.20 -3.07
CA ASP A 403 12.98 26.00 -2.42
C ASP A 403 11.93 25.42 -3.37
N CYS A 404 11.96 25.75 -4.66
CA CYS A 404 11.07 25.18 -5.67
C CYS A 404 11.22 23.65 -5.82
N ASP A 405 12.41 23.11 -5.52
CA ASP A 405 12.70 21.68 -5.62
C ASP A 405 12.30 20.91 -4.35
N ALA A 406 12.12 21.60 -3.22
CA ALA A 406 11.94 20.98 -1.91
C ALA A 406 10.68 20.10 -1.80
N PRO A 407 9.51 20.50 -2.34
CA PRO A 407 8.29 19.68 -2.30
C PRO A 407 8.43 18.27 -2.88
N ASN A 408 9.36 18.06 -3.82
CA ASN A 408 9.63 16.75 -4.44
C ASN A 408 10.22 15.71 -3.49
N THR A 409 10.67 16.15 -2.32
CA THR A 409 11.16 15.27 -1.26
C THR A 409 10.09 14.98 -0.21
N HIS A 410 8.86 15.48 -0.39
CA HIS A 410 7.78 15.24 0.55
C HIS A 410 7.44 13.74 0.64
N PRO A 411 7.24 13.20 1.86
CA PRO A 411 6.95 11.78 2.05
C PRO A 411 5.72 11.34 1.26
N SER A 412 5.66 10.07 0.92
CA SER A 412 4.46 9.50 0.31
C SER A 412 3.45 9.05 1.35
N GLU A 413 2.27 9.66 1.32
CA GLU A 413 1.18 9.38 2.28
C GLU A 413 -0.13 8.96 1.59
N HIS A 414 -0.14 8.78 0.26
CA HIS A 414 -1.35 8.46 -0.52
C HIS A 414 -2.02 7.14 -0.13
N ASN A 415 -1.24 6.21 0.44
CA ASN A 415 -1.74 4.93 0.97
C ASN A 415 -2.23 5.03 2.43
N SER A 416 -2.16 6.20 3.05
CA SER A 416 -2.53 6.42 4.44
C SER A 416 -4.04 6.28 4.64
N ILE A 417 -4.40 5.60 5.72
CA ILE A 417 -5.78 5.40 6.16
C ILE A 417 -5.94 5.97 7.57
N LEU A 418 -6.79 6.97 7.72
CA LEU A 418 -7.13 7.58 9.00
C LEU A 418 -8.18 6.72 9.73
N VAL A 419 -7.87 6.28 10.95
CA VAL A 419 -8.83 5.58 11.82
C VAL A 419 -9.43 6.59 12.81
N VAL A 420 -10.75 6.77 12.77
CA VAL A 420 -11.52 7.76 13.54
C VAL A 420 -12.55 7.04 14.44
N GLY A 421 -12.83 7.54 15.64
CA GLY A 421 -13.72 6.88 16.59
C GLY A 421 -13.09 5.65 17.26
N GLN A 422 -11.76 5.54 17.23
CA GLN A 422 -10.98 4.51 17.89
C GLN A 422 -10.00 5.20 18.87
N PRO A 423 -10.20 5.06 20.20
CA PRO A 423 -9.45 5.86 21.18
C PRO A 423 -7.93 5.68 21.16
N LEU A 424 -7.42 4.48 20.86
CA LEU A 424 -5.98 4.20 20.81
C LEU A 424 -5.32 4.88 19.62
N SER A 425 -5.91 4.77 18.42
CA SER A 425 -5.45 5.44 17.20
C SER A 425 -5.44 6.96 17.36
N GLU A 426 -6.47 7.52 17.99
CA GLU A 426 -6.55 8.95 18.30
C GLU A 426 -5.49 9.38 19.33
N THR A 427 -5.28 8.58 20.37
CA THR A 427 -4.23 8.83 21.38
C THR A 427 -2.84 8.81 20.75
N TRP A 428 -2.56 7.87 19.86
CA TRP A 428 -1.28 7.78 19.15
C TRP A 428 -1.07 8.95 18.18
N ARG A 429 -2.12 9.37 17.47
CA ARG A 429 -2.10 10.57 16.64
C ARG A 429 -1.76 11.80 17.48
N ALA A 430 -2.45 12.02 18.60
CA ALA A 430 -2.18 13.14 19.51
C ALA A 430 -0.75 13.09 20.09
N ALA A 431 -0.27 11.90 20.46
CA ALA A 431 1.10 11.72 20.93
C ALA A 431 2.15 12.04 19.85
N ARG A 432 1.89 11.66 18.58
CA ARG A 432 2.72 12.00 17.43
C ARG A 432 2.81 13.51 17.24
N VAL A 433 1.67 14.22 17.26
CA VAL A 433 1.63 15.69 17.17
C VAL A 433 2.51 16.32 18.25
N LYS A 434 2.28 15.95 19.51
CA LYS A 434 3.04 16.48 20.65
C LYS A 434 4.55 16.19 20.56
N LYS A 435 4.93 15.02 20.06
CA LYS A 435 6.33 14.63 19.84
C LYS A 435 6.98 15.53 18.79
N ARG A 436 6.30 15.79 17.67
CA ARG A 436 6.78 16.66 16.59
C ARG A 436 6.89 18.13 17.03
N ASP A 437 5.89 18.66 17.74
CA ASP A 437 5.92 20.03 18.26
C ASP A 437 7.09 20.26 19.23
N LYS A 438 7.34 19.29 20.11
CA LYS A 438 8.49 19.36 21.03
C LYS A 438 9.80 19.40 20.26
N TRP A 439 9.91 18.63 19.19
CA TRP A 439 11.11 18.56 18.37
C TRP A 439 11.32 19.86 17.57
N ASP A 440 10.27 20.38 16.94
CA ASP A 440 10.34 21.64 16.20
C ASP A 440 10.83 22.78 17.10
N LYS A 441 10.30 22.88 18.33
CA LYS A 441 10.78 23.84 19.34
C LYS A 441 12.26 23.65 19.69
N GLN A 442 12.74 22.41 19.77
CA GLN A 442 14.14 22.12 20.06
C GLN A 442 15.05 22.58 18.91
N VAL A 443 14.70 22.24 17.66
CA VAL A 443 15.48 22.64 16.47
C VAL A 443 15.50 24.16 16.31
N ARG A 444 14.36 24.85 16.50
CA ARG A 444 14.29 26.33 16.53
C ARG A 444 15.24 26.91 17.58
N SER A 445 15.29 26.31 18.77
CA SER A 445 16.19 26.76 19.83
C SER A 445 17.66 26.53 19.50
N ASP A 446 18.00 25.44 18.82
CA ASP A 446 19.37 25.12 18.43
C ASP A 446 19.86 26.03 17.30
N VAL A 447 18.99 26.39 16.34
CA VAL A 447 19.27 27.42 15.32
C VAL A 447 19.46 28.78 15.97
N SER A 448 18.56 29.22 16.86
CA SER A 448 18.68 30.53 17.52
C SER A 448 19.93 30.66 18.40
N LYS A 449 20.44 29.54 18.91
CA LYS A 449 21.67 29.47 19.72
C LYS A 449 22.94 29.28 18.88
N GLY A 450 22.83 29.23 17.56
CA GLY A 450 23.96 29.04 16.64
C GLY A 450 24.64 27.67 16.78
N LYS A 451 23.93 26.64 17.28
CA LYS A 451 24.47 25.28 17.37
C LYS A 451 24.48 24.55 16.03
N VAL A 452 23.68 25.02 15.08
CA VAL A 452 23.58 24.51 13.72
C VAL A 452 23.82 25.67 12.75
N PRO A 453 24.41 25.42 11.57
CA PRO A 453 24.64 26.49 10.58
C PRO A 453 23.33 27.16 10.17
N PRO A 454 23.29 28.50 10.04
CA PRO A 454 22.08 29.24 9.66
C PRO A 454 21.63 28.98 8.21
N ASP A 455 22.55 28.53 7.37
CA ASP A 455 22.37 28.07 5.99
C ASP A 455 22.31 26.54 5.89
N GLY A 456 22.33 25.83 7.02
CA GLY A 456 22.31 24.37 7.08
C GLY A 456 20.93 23.77 6.79
N TRP A 457 20.91 22.46 6.56
CA TRP A 457 19.67 21.70 6.30
C TRP A 457 18.60 21.88 7.39
N GLU A 458 19.00 21.92 8.66
CA GLU A 458 18.14 22.20 9.82
C GLU A 458 17.41 23.53 9.67
N ALA A 459 18.15 24.60 9.38
CA ALA A 459 17.63 25.95 9.28
C ALA A 459 16.73 26.12 8.04
N MET A 460 17.17 25.60 6.88
CA MET A 460 16.33 25.55 5.67
C MET A 460 15.01 24.81 5.92
N SER A 461 15.04 23.68 6.65
CA SER A 461 13.82 22.92 6.95
C SER A 461 12.83 23.72 7.79
N LEU A 462 13.30 24.50 8.76
CA LEU A 462 12.44 25.38 9.57
C LEU A 462 11.84 26.51 8.74
N GLN A 463 12.64 27.14 7.88
CA GLN A 463 12.15 28.19 6.98
C GLN A 463 11.05 27.65 6.07
N ARG A 464 11.26 26.46 5.49
CA ARG A 464 10.29 25.80 4.61
C ARG A 464 9.06 25.29 5.36
N ALA A 465 9.15 25.03 6.65
CA ALA A 465 7.98 24.61 7.43
C ALA A 465 6.89 25.69 7.46
N GLU A 466 7.25 26.97 7.27
CA GLU A 466 6.30 28.09 7.18
C GLU A 466 5.54 28.01 5.85
N GLY A 467 4.28 27.57 5.91
CA GLY A 467 3.41 27.40 4.72
C GLY A 467 3.50 26.03 4.05
N HIS A 468 4.28 25.09 4.60
CA HIS A 468 4.32 23.71 4.11
C HIS A 468 3.30 22.81 4.81
N GLU A 469 2.51 22.08 4.03
CA GLU A 469 1.64 21.02 4.54
C GLU A 469 2.47 19.91 5.19
N GLN A 470 2.22 19.66 6.47
CA GLN A 470 3.02 18.74 7.26
C GLN A 470 2.59 17.28 6.99
N GLY A 471 3.50 16.47 6.47
CA GLY A 471 3.23 15.07 6.14
C GLY A 471 2.83 14.26 7.38
N PHE A 472 1.82 13.40 7.25
CA PHE A 472 1.22 12.61 8.34
C PHE A 472 0.58 13.43 9.48
N MET A 473 0.28 14.70 9.22
CA MET A 473 -0.36 15.63 10.16
C MET A 473 -1.65 16.24 9.59
N ARG A 474 -2.21 15.62 8.54
CA ARG A 474 -3.47 16.06 7.91
C ARG A 474 -4.58 16.15 8.97
N PRO A 475 -5.41 17.21 8.94
CA PRO A 475 -6.61 17.28 9.76
C PRO A 475 -7.49 16.06 9.50
N VAL A 476 -8.17 15.56 10.52
CA VAL A 476 -9.22 14.55 10.31
C VAL A 476 -10.27 15.17 9.39
N PRO A 477 -10.53 14.60 8.19
CA PRO A 477 -11.52 15.14 7.29
C PRO A 477 -12.84 15.27 8.04
N ASN A 478 -13.49 16.44 7.96
CA ASN A 478 -14.81 16.57 8.55
C ASN A 478 -15.76 15.65 7.74
N PRO A 479 -16.34 14.63 8.37
CA PRO A 479 -17.13 13.64 7.65
C PRO A 479 -18.42 14.22 7.04
N ASN A 480 -18.79 15.44 7.45
CA ASN A 480 -19.93 16.18 6.91
C ASN A 480 -19.56 17.19 5.82
N LEU A 481 -18.27 17.45 5.56
CA LEU A 481 -17.81 18.49 4.61
C LEU A 481 -17.04 17.94 3.40
N THR A 482 -16.63 16.67 3.44
CA THR A 482 -15.87 16.04 2.36
C THR A 482 -16.79 15.03 1.67
N PRO A 483 -16.82 14.92 0.33
CA PRO A 483 -17.47 13.79 -0.34
C PRO A 483 -16.69 12.51 -0.02
N VAL A 484 -16.94 11.96 1.17
CA VAL A 484 -16.46 10.66 1.59
C VAL A 484 -17.31 9.66 0.82
N VAL A 485 -16.78 9.12 -0.29
CA VAL A 485 -17.46 8.04 -1.01
C VAL A 485 -17.30 6.76 -0.19
N PRO A 486 -18.35 6.26 0.47
CA PRO A 486 -18.21 5.09 1.30
C PRO A 486 -18.17 3.85 0.40
N TYR A 487 -17.02 3.20 0.28
CA TYR A 487 -16.85 2.11 -0.68
C TYR A 487 -16.08 0.94 -0.06
N GLY A 488 -16.81 -0.17 0.18
CA GLY A 488 -16.30 -1.36 0.87
C GLY A 488 -17.13 -1.69 2.11
N ALA A 489 -16.81 -2.83 2.74
CA ALA A 489 -17.55 -3.32 3.91
C ALA A 489 -17.12 -2.68 5.25
N GLU A 490 -15.97 -1.98 5.25
CA GLU A 490 -15.33 -1.45 6.46
C GLU A 490 -14.56 -0.14 6.16
N THR A 491 -14.58 0.35 4.91
CA THR A 491 -13.69 1.45 4.46
C THR A 491 -14.42 2.53 3.69
N CYS A 492 -14.14 3.79 4.02
CA CYS A 492 -14.39 4.91 3.12
C CYS A 492 -13.09 5.29 2.41
N ALA A 493 -13.12 5.46 1.10
CA ALA A 493 -11.98 6.00 0.36
C ALA A 493 -12.33 7.43 -0.04
N ALA A 494 -11.55 8.40 0.42
CA ALA A 494 -11.64 9.78 -0.06
C ALA A 494 -10.43 10.08 -0.96
N HIS A 495 -10.59 11.14 -1.74
CA HIS A 495 -9.54 11.66 -2.62
C HIS A 495 -8.24 11.93 -1.86
N ASP A 496 -8.32 12.35 -0.58
CA ASP A 496 -7.22 12.74 0.30
C ASP A 496 -6.76 11.67 1.31
N GLY A 497 -6.98 10.40 0.98
CA GLY A 497 -6.70 9.26 1.85
C GLY A 497 -7.98 8.55 2.32
N GLY A 498 -7.85 7.31 2.79
CA GLY A 498 -9.02 6.57 3.28
C GLY A 498 -9.37 6.95 4.72
N VAL A 499 -10.64 6.88 5.09
CA VAL A 499 -11.11 7.03 6.47
C VAL A 499 -11.79 5.73 6.91
N LEU A 500 -11.51 5.28 8.13
CA LEU A 500 -12.15 4.15 8.79
C LEU A 500 -12.77 4.56 10.10
N TYR A 501 -13.99 4.10 10.35
CA TYR A 501 -14.68 4.31 11.62
C TYR A 501 -14.45 3.14 12.57
N GLY A 502 -13.99 3.47 13.78
CA GLY A 502 -13.57 2.54 14.81
C GLY A 502 -14.70 1.79 15.51
N GLY A 503 -15.94 2.28 15.44
CA GLY A 503 -17.12 1.59 15.96
C GLY A 503 -17.32 0.19 15.37
N GLU A 504 -16.83 -0.04 14.16
CA GLU A 504 -16.95 -1.29 13.42
C GLU A 504 -15.76 -2.24 13.60
N LEU A 505 -14.63 -1.73 14.13
CA LEU A 505 -13.50 -2.56 14.55
C LEU A 505 -13.79 -3.38 15.82
N SER A 506 -14.94 -3.13 16.48
CA SER A 506 -15.38 -3.79 17.71
C SER A 506 -15.72 -5.29 17.56
N ALA A 507 -15.72 -5.83 16.34
CA ALA A 507 -15.84 -7.27 16.10
C ALA A 507 -14.52 -8.05 16.33
N ALA A 508 -13.37 -7.38 16.48
CA ALA A 508 -12.09 -8.01 16.78
C ALA A 508 -11.76 -7.91 18.28
N PRO A 509 -11.85 -9.00 19.06
CA PRO A 509 -11.28 -9.01 20.40
C PRO A 509 -9.76 -9.00 20.29
N THR A 510 -9.12 -8.28 21.21
CA THR A 510 -7.67 -8.14 21.47
C THR A 510 -6.97 -6.94 20.81
N ASP A 511 -6.77 -5.92 21.66
CA ASP A 511 -5.77 -4.86 21.63
C ASP A 511 -5.67 -4.02 20.35
N GLY A 512 -5.90 -2.71 20.47
CA GLY A 512 -5.70 -1.73 19.39
C GLY A 512 -4.26 -1.56 18.89
N LYS A 513 -3.39 -2.56 19.11
CA LYS A 513 -2.18 -2.81 18.33
C LYS A 513 -2.48 -3.50 16.99
N TYR A 514 -3.67 -4.08 16.80
CA TYR A 514 -3.98 -4.95 15.64
C TYR A 514 -5.24 -4.57 14.85
N SER A 515 -5.88 -3.43 15.12
CA SER A 515 -6.87 -2.79 14.23
C SER A 515 -6.31 -2.55 12.81
N ALA A 516 -4.97 -2.56 12.68
CA ALA A 516 -4.24 -2.62 11.42
C ALA A 516 -4.50 -3.88 10.58
N GLY A 517 -5.17 -4.93 11.08
CA GLY A 517 -5.55 -6.09 10.25
C GLY A 517 -6.44 -5.70 9.06
N ALA A 518 -7.28 -4.67 9.21
CA ALA A 518 -8.07 -4.15 8.10
C ALA A 518 -7.25 -3.32 7.08
N CYS A 519 -6.03 -2.89 7.43
CA CYS A 519 -5.16 -1.99 6.64
C CYS A 519 -3.69 -2.45 6.63
N ALA A 520 -3.43 -3.75 6.69
CA ALA A 520 -2.07 -4.28 6.64
C ALA A 520 -2.11 -5.80 6.44
N ALA A 521 -2.74 -6.24 5.37
CA ALA A 521 -2.69 -7.64 4.99
C ALA A 521 -1.32 -8.02 4.37
N GLY A 522 -0.53 -7.04 3.92
CA GLY A 522 0.75 -7.27 3.24
C GLY A 522 1.99 -7.30 4.14
N MET A 523 1.93 -6.70 5.34
CA MET A 523 3.13 -6.46 6.15
C MET A 523 3.14 -7.27 7.45
N GLY A 524 3.72 -8.47 7.38
CA GLY A 524 3.96 -9.34 8.53
C GLY A 524 4.98 -8.74 9.51
N LEU A 525 4.52 -7.88 10.40
CA LEU A 525 5.25 -7.53 11.62
C LEU A 525 4.98 -8.61 12.67
N TYR A 526 6.01 -9.39 13.02
CA TYR A 526 6.01 -10.08 14.31
C TYR A 526 5.93 -9.04 15.42
N GLY A 527 5.13 -9.32 16.44
CA GLY A 527 4.98 -8.44 17.60
C GLY A 527 6.33 -8.03 18.15
N ILE A 528 6.54 -6.72 18.31
CA ILE A 528 7.69 -6.16 19.01
C ILE A 528 7.62 -6.68 20.45
N MET A 529 8.43 -7.67 20.80
CA MET A 529 8.78 -7.91 22.19
C MET A 529 9.64 -6.72 22.67
N PRO A 530 9.46 -6.22 23.90
CA PRO A 530 10.36 -5.23 24.45
C PRO A 530 11.72 -5.90 24.66
N ILE A 531 12.69 -5.62 23.78
CA ILE A 531 14.07 -6.03 24.00
C ILE A 531 14.67 -4.98 24.94
N GLY A 532 14.76 -5.34 26.22
CA GLY A 532 15.63 -4.65 27.18
C GLY A 532 17.06 -4.63 26.64
N GLY A 533 17.74 -3.50 26.84
CA GLY A 533 18.97 -3.14 26.16
C GLY A 533 20.03 -4.26 26.16
N PHE A 534 20.51 -4.58 24.96
CA PHE A 534 21.78 -5.27 24.78
C PHE A 534 22.72 -4.34 24.01
N TYR A 535 23.79 -3.96 24.70
CA TYR A 535 24.98 -3.34 24.14
C TYR A 535 25.62 -4.31 23.14
N ILE A 536 25.86 -3.86 21.91
CA ILE A 536 26.76 -4.54 20.98
C ILE A 536 28.12 -3.82 21.10
N GLY A 537 29.04 -4.46 21.79
CA GLY A 537 30.47 -4.12 21.74
C GLY A 537 31.06 -4.57 20.41
N ALA A 538 31.90 -3.72 19.82
CA ALA A 538 32.63 -4.01 18.59
C ALA A 538 33.59 -5.19 18.79
N VAL A 539 33.55 -6.16 17.88
CA VAL A 539 34.68 -7.07 17.64
C VAL A 539 35.12 -6.84 16.20
N LEU A 540 36.16 -6.01 16.06
CA LEU A 540 37.00 -5.94 14.88
C LEU A 540 37.85 -7.20 14.83
N GLY A 541 37.79 -7.93 13.72
CA GLY A 541 38.65 -9.07 13.44
C GLY A 541 38.79 -9.24 11.93
N ALA A 542 39.96 -8.85 11.42
CA ALA A 542 40.34 -8.88 10.02
C ALA A 542 40.30 -10.31 9.44
N VAL A 543 39.81 -10.44 8.20
CA VAL A 543 40.34 -11.41 7.24
C VAL A 543 40.39 -10.72 5.88
N GLN A 544 41.63 -10.53 5.45
CA GLN A 544 42.08 -10.02 4.16
C GLN A 544 42.38 -11.25 3.28
N ASP A 545 42.30 -11.06 1.96
CA ASP A 545 42.75 -11.94 0.87
C ASP A 545 41.88 -13.15 0.46
N ALA A 546 41.33 -13.07 -0.77
CA ALA A 546 41.52 -14.05 -1.85
C ALA A 546 40.52 -13.80 -3.01
N VAL A 547 40.87 -12.91 -3.95
CA VAL A 547 40.30 -12.93 -5.31
C VAL A 547 41.44 -12.66 -6.30
N GLU A 548 42.12 -13.74 -6.72
CA GLU A 548 42.91 -13.78 -7.95
C GLU A 548 42.74 -15.14 -8.64
N GLY A 549 42.60 -15.11 -9.97
CA GLY A 549 42.53 -16.27 -10.87
C GLY A 549 41.08 -16.71 -11.16
N VAL A 550 40.58 -16.76 -12.39
CA VAL A 550 41.21 -17.17 -13.64
C VAL A 550 40.32 -16.70 -14.80
N VAL A 551 40.97 -16.18 -15.84
CA VAL A 551 40.47 -15.90 -17.17
C VAL A 551 40.84 -17.10 -18.07
N VAL A 552 39.98 -17.39 -19.05
CA VAL A 552 40.15 -18.30 -20.21
C VAL A 552 39.92 -19.80 -19.99
N GLY A 553 38.99 -20.32 -20.80
CA GLY A 553 38.65 -21.73 -21.00
C GLY A 553 37.35 -21.83 -21.78
#